data_AF-A0A9P7BR06-F1
#
_entry.id   AF-A0A9P7BR06-F1
#
_cell.length_a   1.000
_cell.length_b   1.000
_cell.length_c   1.000
_cell.angle_alpha   90.00
_cell.angle_beta   90.00
_cell.angle_gamma   90.00
#
_symmetry.space_group_name_H-M   'P 1'
#
loop_
_entity.id
_entity.type
_entity.pdbx_description
1 polymer ?
#
loop_
_entity_poly.entity_id
_entity_poly.type
_entity_poly.pdbx_seq_one_letter_code
_entity_poly.pdbx_strand_id
1 'polypeptide(L)'
;MGASQSKSAQPIIFYNQSSPLQFPPLEEQHTPKKATSAESNEKIEALVRERVAEELKRLKEQQEQVNQEAYGQLARKNIENDHNSIAMKEDIETMIEKMKRSAPAEIPTEIAERQEALIVCYKNNQTRPLDCWSEVEEFKQAVAHEQKKFVANHQH
;
A
#
# COMPACT_ATOMS: atom_id res chain seq x y z
N MET A 1 27.38 13.11 28.53
CA MET A 1 26.62 14.38 28.66
C MET A 1 26.77 15.14 27.35
N GLY A 2 25.68 15.37 26.62
CA GLY A 2 25.69 15.88 25.25
C GLY A 2 25.40 17.38 25.13
N ALA A 3 25.51 17.92 23.90
CA ALA A 3 24.82 19.10 23.34
C ALA A 3 25.26 19.27 21.87
N SER A 4 24.37 19.09 20.89
CA SER A 4 23.59 20.14 20.17
C SER A 4 24.31 20.61 18.88
N GLN A 5 23.92 20.12 17.70
CA GLN A 5 22.86 20.59 16.78
C GLN A 5 23.12 21.91 16.03
N SER A 6 23.36 21.73 14.72
CA SER A 6 22.63 22.31 13.57
C SER A 6 22.55 23.84 13.40
N LYS A 7 23.33 24.34 12.43
CA LYS A 7 23.15 25.67 11.82
C LYS A 7 21.90 25.65 10.93
N SER A 8 20.92 26.50 11.23
CA SER A 8 19.73 26.71 10.40
C SER A 8 20.06 27.61 9.19
N ALA A 9 19.68 27.13 8.01
CA ALA A 9 19.73 27.86 6.76
C ALA A 9 18.76 29.05 6.80
N GLN A 10 19.27 30.25 6.53
CA GLN A 10 18.46 31.45 6.30
C GLN A 10 17.70 31.29 4.97
N PRO A 11 16.40 31.62 4.89
CA PRO A 11 15.68 31.59 3.62
C PRO A 11 16.13 32.74 2.71
N ILE A 12 16.49 32.42 1.46
CA ILE A 12 16.79 33.41 0.42
C ILE A 12 15.46 34.02 -0.04
N ILE A 13 15.23 35.30 0.29
CA ILE A 13 14.04 36.05 -0.14
C ILE A 13 14.34 36.72 -1.48
N PHE A 14 13.65 36.29 -2.55
CA PHE A 14 13.68 36.95 -3.85
C PHE A 14 12.61 38.05 -3.88
N TYR A 15 13.03 39.32 -3.82
CA TYR A 15 12.15 40.47 -4.09
C TYR A 15 12.08 40.71 -5.60
N ASN A 16 10.97 40.34 -6.24
CA ASN A 16 10.68 40.76 -7.60
C ASN A 16 10.22 42.24 -7.58
N GLN A 17 11.12 43.17 -7.93
CA GLN A 17 10.86 44.62 -7.97
C GLN A 17 10.20 45.12 -9.26
N SER A 18 9.50 44.27 -10.02
CA SER A 18 8.81 44.70 -11.24
C SER A 18 7.42 44.07 -11.39
N SER A 19 6.48 44.52 -10.55
CA SER A 19 5.04 44.44 -10.84
C SER A 19 4.46 45.85 -10.65
N PRO A 20 3.98 46.53 -11.71
CA PRO A 20 3.35 47.82 -11.56
C PRO A 20 1.94 47.62 -10.98
N LEU A 21 1.83 47.53 -9.66
CA LEU A 21 0.54 47.68 -8.97
C LEU A 21 0.26 49.18 -8.83
N GLN A 22 -0.18 49.81 -9.91
CA GLN A 22 -0.85 51.11 -9.85
C GLN A 22 -2.25 50.88 -9.27
N PHE A 23 -2.37 51.04 -7.95
CA PHE A 23 -3.67 51.32 -7.36
C PHE A 23 -4.02 52.77 -7.71
N PRO A 24 -5.17 53.06 -8.34
CA PRO A 24 -5.63 54.43 -8.42
C PRO A 24 -5.79 54.96 -6.99
N PRO A 25 -5.52 56.26 -6.73
CA PRO A 25 -5.84 56.84 -5.44
C PRO A 25 -7.33 56.56 -5.18
N LEU A 26 -7.66 56.07 -3.98
CA LEU A 26 -9.06 56.08 -3.55
C LEU A 26 -9.52 57.52 -3.65
N GLU A 27 -10.34 57.80 -4.66
CA GLU A 27 -11.05 59.04 -4.71
C GLU A 27 -12.14 58.96 -3.64
N GLU A 28 -12.04 59.82 -2.63
CA GLU A 28 -13.13 60.16 -1.73
C GLU A 28 -14.25 60.84 -2.52
N GLN A 29 -14.87 60.11 -3.44
CA GLN A 29 -16.06 60.56 -4.14
C GLN A 29 -17.27 60.28 -3.26
N HIS A 30 -17.60 61.30 -2.47
CA HIS A 30 -18.95 61.68 -2.09
C HIS A 30 -19.87 60.55 -1.64
N THR A 31 -19.96 60.33 -0.32
CA THR A 31 -21.23 59.85 0.23
C THR A 31 -22.20 61.03 0.24
N PRO A 32 -23.28 61.05 -0.57
CA PRO A 32 -24.38 61.94 -0.26
C PRO A 32 -24.96 61.46 1.08
N LYS A 33 -24.86 62.28 2.12
CA LYS A 33 -25.75 62.20 3.29
C LYS A 33 -27.17 62.50 2.80
N LYS A 34 -27.80 61.57 2.11
CA LYS A 34 -29.26 61.51 2.05
C LYS A 34 -29.66 60.82 3.34
N ALA A 35 -30.29 61.56 4.24
CA ALA A 35 -30.91 61.00 5.42
C ALA A 35 -31.98 60.00 4.95
N THR A 36 -31.61 58.72 4.88
CA THR A 36 -32.59 57.65 4.94
C THR A 36 -33.15 57.72 6.35
N SER A 37 -34.47 57.91 6.47
CA SER A 37 -35.13 57.88 7.78
C SER A 37 -34.76 56.57 8.50
N ALA A 38 -34.68 56.58 9.83
CA ALA A 38 -34.39 55.38 10.62
C ALA A 38 -35.28 54.19 10.20
N GLU A 39 -36.54 54.46 9.85
CA GLU A 39 -37.52 53.51 9.31
C GLU A 39 -37.07 52.83 8.00
N SER A 40 -36.37 53.54 7.11
CA SER A 40 -35.84 52.97 5.87
C SER A 40 -34.66 52.03 6.14
N ASN A 41 -33.84 52.33 7.14
CA ASN A 41 -32.72 51.47 7.54
C ASN A 41 -33.22 50.19 8.22
N GLU A 42 -34.24 50.27 9.10
CA GLU A 42 -34.87 49.09 9.71
C GLU A 42 -35.48 48.16 8.66
N LYS A 43 -36.12 48.71 7.62
CA LYS A 43 -36.68 47.93 6.51
C LYS A 43 -35.60 47.22 5.70
N ILE A 44 -34.45 47.87 5.50
CA ILE A 44 -33.29 47.26 4.82
C ILE A 44 -32.70 46.16 5.69
N GLU A 45 -32.51 46.39 7.00
CA GLU A 45 -32.01 45.37 7.92
C GLU A 45 -32.92 44.14 7.97
N ALA A 46 -34.24 44.33 7.94
CA ALA A 46 -35.20 43.23 7.90
C ALA A 46 -35.01 42.35 6.65
N LEU A 47 -34.87 42.97 5.47
CA LEU A 47 -34.61 42.24 4.22
C LEU A 47 -33.25 41.53 4.23
N VAL A 48 -32.22 42.15 4.81
CA VAL A 48 -30.90 41.52 4.95
C VAL A 48 -30.99 40.28 5.84
N ARG A 49 -31.68 40.36 6.99
CA ARG A 49 -31.86 39.21 7.89
C ARG A 49 -32.61 38.07 7.22
N GLU A 50 -33.66 38.38 6.47
CA GLU A 50 -34.42 37.40 5.70
C GLU A 50 -33.53 36.70 4.67
N ARG A 51 -32.78 37.46 3.86
CA ARG A 51 -31.89 36.89 2.85
C ARG A 51 -30.78 36.06 3.46
N VAL A 52 -30.19 36.51 4.56
CA VAL A 52 -29.15 35.76 5.28
C VAL A 52 -29.72 34.45 5.84
N ALA A 53 -30.94 34.46 6.38
CA ALA A 53 -31.57 33.24 6.87
C ALA A 53 -31.86 32.24 5.74
N GLU A 54 -32.31 32.72 4.57
CA GLU A 54 -32.52 31.91 3.36
C GLU A 54 -31.20 31.29 2.87
N GLU A 55 -30.13 32.07 2.74
CA GLU A 55 -28.82 31.58 2.29
C GLU A 55 -28.19 30.62 3.31
N LEU A 56 -28.35 30.87 4.62
CA LEU A 56 -27.90 29.94 5.67
C LEU A 56 -28.65 28.62 5.61
N LYS A 57 -29.96 28.64 5.32
CA LYS A 57 -30.74 27.42 5.14
C LYS A 57 -30.25 26.63 3.93
N ARG A 58 -30.05 27.31 2.80
CA ARG A 58 -29.51 26.70 1.57
C ARG A 58 -28.13 26.09 1.79
N LEU A 59 -27.23 26.79 2.49
CA LEU A 59 -25.90 26.28 2.83
C LEU A 59 -25.96 25.04 3.72
N LYS A 60 -26.87 25.00 4.70
CA LYS A 60 -27.07 23.81 5.55
C LYS A 60 -27.56 22.61 4.73
N GLU A 61 -28.52 22.82 3.83
CA GLU A 61 -29.03 21.75 2.96
C GLU A 61 -27.93 21.23 2.02
N GLN A 62 -27.13 22.12 1.44
CA GLN A 62 -25.98 21.74 0.60
C GLN A 62 -24.91 20.99 1.41
N GLN A 63 -24.61 21.45 2.62
CA GLN A 63 -23.66 20.78 3.51
C GLN A 63 -24.14 19.37 3.86
N GLU A 64 -25.42 19.21 4.17
CA GLU A 64 -26.01 17.91 4.49
C GLU A 64 -25.94 16.95 3.30
N GLN A 65 -26.24 17.42 2.09
CA GLN A 65 -26.11 16.62 0.86
C GLN A 65 -24.66 16.15 0.65
N VAL A 66 -23.68 17.06 0.74
CA VAL A 66 -22.26 16.71 0.60
C VAL A 66 -21.84 15.72 1.69
N ASN A 67 -22.32 15.89 2.91
CA ASN A 67 -22.01 14.99 4.02
C ASN A 67 -22.58 13.59 3.79
N GLN A 68 -23.83 13.49 3.34
CA GLN A 68 -24.46 12.21 2.99
C GLN A 68 -23.72 11.50 1.85
N GLU A 69 -23.32 12.21 0.81
CA GLU A 69 -22.52 11.65 -0.28
C GLU A 69 -21.15 11.16 0.21
N ALA A 70 -20.47 11.95 1.05
CA ALA A 70 -19.17 11.58 1.61
C ALA A 70 -19.27 10.31 2.47
N TYR A 71 -20.26 10.22 3.37
CA TYR A 71 -20.50 9.02 4.17
C TYR A 71 -20.88 7.81 3.30
N GLY A 72 -21.72 8.01 2.28
CA GLY A 72 -22.10 6.97 1.34
C GLY A 72 -20.90 6.41 0.58
N GLN A 73 -19.98 7.26 0.11
CA GLN A 73 -18.75 6.84 -0.55
C GLN A 73 -17.82 6.08 0.40
N LEU A 74 -17.67 6.53 1.65
CA LEU A 74 -16.85 5.85 2.64
C LEU A 74 -17.40 4.45 2.96
N ALA A 75 -18.73 4.32 3.11
CA ALA A 75 -19.40 3.04 3.34
C ALA A 75 -19.18 2.06 2.18
N ARG A 76 -19.29 2.53 0.92
CA ARG A 76 -19.03 1.70 -0.26
C ARG A 76 -17.58 1.21 -0.32
N LYS A 77 -16.61 2.11 -0.10
CA LYS A 77 -15.19 1.74 -0.06
C LYS A 77 -14.87 0.75 1.06
N ASN A 78 -15.53 0.87 2.21
CA ASN A 78 -15.36 -0.07 3.32
C ASN A 78 -15.85 -1.47 2.93
N ILE A 79 -17.05 -1.58 2.36
CA ILE A 79 -17.60 -2.86 1.86
C ILE A 79 -16.72 -3.47 0.77
N GLU A 80 -16.22 -2.66 -0.18
CA GLU A 80 -15.30 -3.12 -1.24
C GLU A 80 -13.96 -3.63 -0.67
N ASN A 81 -13.38 -2.91 0.30
CA ASN A 81 -12.15 -3.32 0.96
C ASN A 81 -12.35 -4.60 1.78
N ASP A 82 -13.47 -4.72 2.50
CA ASP A 82 -13.81 -5.91 3.28
C ASP A 82 -13.95 -7.11 2.34
N HIS A 83 -14.66 -6.97 1.22
CA HIS A 83 -14.78 -8.03 0.22
C HIS A 83 -13.41 -8.44 -0.35
N ASN A 84 -12.55 -7.46 -0.69
CA ASN A 84 -11.20 -7.73 -1.17
C ASN A 84 -10.33 -8.42 -0.11
N SER A 85 -10.48 -8.04 1.16
CA SER A 85 -9.73 -8.64 2.27
C SER A 85 -10.15 -10.09 2.55
N ILE A 86 -11.43 -10.41 2.41
CA ILE A 86 -11.97 -11.76 2.58
C ILE A 86 -11.51 -12.67 1.43
N ALA A 87 -11.64 -12.22 0.19
CA ALA A 87 -11.17 -12.96 -0.98
C ALA A 87 -9.65 -13.19 -0.91
N MET A 88 -8.87 -12.17 -0.56
CA MET A 88 -7.43 -12.28 -0.41
C MET A 88 -7.05 -13.23 0.75
N LYS A 89 -7.80 -13.23 1.85
CA LYS A 89 -7.58 -14.14 2.97
C LYS A 89 -7.82 -15.60 2.56
N GLU A 90 -8.90 -15.88 1.83
CA GLU A 90 -9.19 -17.22 1.30
C GLU A 90 -8.09 -17.67 0.34
N ASP A 91 -7.64 -16.80 -0.57
CA ASP A 91 -6.52 -17.08 -1.47
C ASP A 91 -5.22 -17.36 -0.71
N ILE A 92 -4.93 -16.58 0.34
CA ILE A 92 -3.76 -16.80 1.21
C ILE A 92 -3.88 -18.16 1.94
N GLU A 93 -5.05 -18.49 2.49
CA GLU A 93 -5.27 -19.75 3.20
C GLU A 93 -5.11 -20.95 2.25
N THR A 94 -5.68 -20.89 1.05
CA THR A 94 -5.50 -21.94 0.04
C THR A 94 -4.05 -22.06 -0.42
N MET A 95 -3.31 -20.95 -0.54
CA MET A 95 -1.89 -20.96 -0.86
C MET A 95 -1.05 -21.56 0.26
N ILE A 96 -1.33 -21.22 1.52
CA ILE A 96 -0.70 -21.82 2.69
C ILE A 96 -0.97 -23.33 2.73
N GLU A 97 -2.20 -23.76 2.43
CA GLU A 97 -2.55 -25.18 2.40
C GLU A 97 -1.83 -25.92 1.28
N LYS A 98 -1.70 -25.32 0.09
CA LYS A 98 -0.89 -25.85 -1.03
C LYS A 98 0.59 -25.93 -0.68
N MET A 99 1.14 -24.92 0.01
CA MET A 99 2.54 -24.92 0.46
C MET A 99 2.81 -25.93 1.58
N LYS A 100 1.82 -26.22 2.45
CA LYS A 100 1.92 -27.28 3.46
C LYS A 100 1.97 -28.68 2.83
N ARG A 101 1.48 -28.86 1.59
CA ARG A 101 1.51 -30.12 0.84
C ARG A 101 2.82 -30.32 0.08
N SER A 102 3.92 -30.39 0.82
CA SER A 102 5.04 -31.28 0.45
C SER A 102 6.06 -31.23 1.58
N ALA A 103 5.93 -32.16 2.52
CA ALA A 103 7.12 -32.56 3.26
C ALA A 103 8.18 -32.96 2.22
N PRO A 104 9.48 -32.63 2.41
CA PRO A 104 10.54 -33.11 1.54
C PRO A 104 10.34 -34.61 1.37
N ALA A 105 10.18 -35.06 0.11
CA ALA A 105 10.01 -36.48 -0.17
C ALA A 105 11.15 -37.23 0.53
N GLU A 106 10.81 -38.15 1.42
CA GLU A 106 11.80 -38.96 2.12
C GLU A 106 12.67 -39.66 1.06
N ILE A 107 13.99 -39.58 1.23
CA ILE A 107 14.93 -40.23 0.32
C ILE A 107 14.61 -41.74 0.37
N PRO A 108 14.35 -42.39 -0.78
CA PRO A 108 14.10 -43.83 -0.80
C PRO A 108 15.26 -44.58 -0.13
N THR A 109 14.92 -45.60 0.65
CA THR A 109 15.91 -46.39 1.43
C THR A 109 17.04 -46.94 0.55
N GLU A 110 16.72 -47.38 -0.67
CA GLU A 110 17.70 -47.88 -1.64
C GLU A 110 18.77 -46.82 -1.99
N ILE A 111 18.38 -45.56 -2.17
CA ILE A 111 19.33 -44.47 -2.47
C ILE A 111 20.19 -44.17 -1.25
N ALA A 112 19.60 -44.20 -0.04
CA ALA A 112 20.33 -43.98 1.21
C ALA A 112 21.39 -45.06 1.46
N GLU A 113 21.06 -46.34 1.22
CA GLU A 113 22.00 -47.46 1.34
C GLU A 113 23.17 -47.34 0.36
N ARG A 114 22.89 -47.03 -0.92
CA ARG A 114 23.93 -46.83 -1.94
C ARG A 114 24.80 -45.61 -1.65
N GLN A 115 24.22 -44.55 -1.12
CA GLN A 115 24.95 -43.37 -0.66
C GLN A 115 25.91 -43.73 0.49
N GLU A 116 25.47 -44.52 1.47
CA GLU A 116 26.31 -44.93 2.58
C GLU A 116 27.46 -45.83 2.13
N ALA A 117 27.22 -46.79 1.22
CA ALA A 117 28.25 -47.63 0.62
C ALA A 117 29.34 -46.79 -0.09
N LEU A 118 28.93 -45.76 -0.84
CA LEU A 118 29.82 -44.83 -1.51
C LEU A 118 30.64 -44.00 -0.51
N ILE A 119 30.02 -43.52 0.58
CA ILE A 119 30.72 -42.80 1.65
C ILE A 119 31.75 -43.72 2.33
N VAL A 120 31.39 -44.97 2.61
CA VAL A 120 32.30 -45.96 3.20
C VAL A 120 33.49 -46.22 2.28
N CYS A 121 33.26 -46.41 0.98
CA CYS A 121 34.34 -46.61 0.03
C CYS A 121 35.31 -45.43 0.00
N TYR A 122 34.82 -44.19 -0.09
CA TYR A 122 35.69 -43.01 -0.10
C TYR A 122 36.46 -42.82 1.21
N LYS A 123 35.84 -43.13 2.35
CA LYS A 123 36.53 -43.06 3.65
C LYS A 123 37.67 -44.07 3.75
N ASN A 124 37.50 -45.25 3.17
CA ASN A 124 38.52 -46.30 3.15
C ASN A 124 39.60 -46.05 2.10
N ASN A 125 39.29 -45.32 1.03
CA ASN A 125 40.19 -45.08 -0.12
C ASN A 125 40.53 -43.58 -0.31
N GLN A 126 40.92 -42.88 0.75
CA GLN A 126 41.16 -41.42 0.72
C GLN A 126 42.26 -40.98 -0.27
N THR A 127 43.27 -41.82 -0.51
CA THR A 127 44.37 -41.56 -1.44
C THR A 127 44.13 -42.16 -2.83
N ARG A 128 43.10 -43.00 -2.99
CA ARG A 128 42.70 -43.64 -4.24
C ARG A 128 41.18 -43.60 -4.44
N PRO A 129 40.56 -42.41 -4.52
CA PRO A 129 39.11 -42.29 -4.66
C PRO A 129 38.56 -42.91 -5.95
N LEU A 130 39.39 -43.07 -6.99
CA LEU A 130 38.98 -43.68 -8.26
C LEU A 130 38.66 -45.18 -8.14
N ASP A 131 39.09 -45.86 -7.07
CA ASP A 131 38.77 -47.26 -6.84
C ASP A 131 37.28 -47.47 -6.51
N CYS A 132 36.57 -46.41 -6.10
CA CYS A 132 35.13 -46.42 -5.75
C CYS A 132 34.19 -46.21 -6.94
N TRP A 133 34.65 -46.43 -8.17
CA TRP A 133 33.89 -46.15 -9.38
C TRP A 133 32.63 -47.02 -9.51
N SER A 134 32.67 -48.26 -9.02
CA SER A 134 31.53 -49.18 -9.01
C SER A 134 30.39 -48.65 -8.16
N GLU A 135 30.69 -48.23 -6.94
CA GLU A 135 29.73 -47.70 -5.96
C GLU A 135 29.09 -46.39 -6.47
N VAL A 136 29.88 -45.57 -7.18
CA VAL A 136 29.39 -44.37 -7.86
C VAL A 136 28.41 -44.71 -8.98
N GLU A 137 28.71 -45.72 -9.78
CA GLU A 137 27.85 -46.12 -10.89
C GLU A 137 26.52 -46.69 -10.39
N GLU A 138 26.56 -47.53 -9.35
CA GLU A 138 25.37 -48.08 -8.71
C GLU A 138 24.50 -46.99 -8.06
N PHE A 139 25.11 -46.02 -7.38
CA PHE A 139 24.38 -44.87 -6.82
C PHE A 139 23.69 -44.04 -7.91
N LYS A 140 24.39 -43.77 -9.02
CA LYS A 140 23.82 -43.05 -10.17
C LYS A 140 22.63 -43.80 -10.78
N GLN A 141 22.73 -45.12 -10.92
CA GLN A 141 21.64 -45.94 -11.44
C GLN A 141 20.41 -45.91 -10.53
N ALA A 142 20.60 -46.04 -9.21
CA ALA A 142 19.52 -45.97 -8.24
C ALA A 142 18.80 -44.60 -8.28
N VAL A 143 19.57 -43.51 -8.35
CA VAL A 143 19.02 -42.15 -8.49
C VAL A 143 18.27 -41.98 -9.81
N ALA A 144 18.83 -42.43 -10.93
CA ALA A 144 18.20 -42.33 -12.24
C ALA A 144 16.88 -43.12 -12.31
N HIS A 145 16.83 -44.29 -11.67
CA HIS A 145 15.63 -45.11 -11.57
C HIS A 145 14.52 -44.38 -10.82
N GLU A 146 14.81 -43.84 -9.62
CA GLU A 146 13.79 -43.13 -8.86
C GLU A 146 13.39 -41.81 -9.50
N GLN A 147 14.33 -41.07 -10.13
CA GLN A 147 14.01 -39.87 -10.90
C GLN A 147 13.01 -40.18 -12.02
N LYS A 148 13.22 -41.26 -12.76
CA LYS A 148 12.28 -41.70 -13.82
C LYS A 148 10.89 -42.00 -13.26
N LYS A 149 10.82 -42.69 -12.11
CA LYS A 149 9.58 -43.01 -11.41
C LYS A 149 8.88 -41.75 -10.87
N PHE A 150 9.63 -40.81 -10.31
CA PHE A 150 9.10 -39.53 -9.83
C PHE A 150 8.49 -38.72 -10.97
N VAL A 151 9.20 -38.56 -12.09
CA VAL A 151 8.71 -37.83 -13.26
C VAL A 151 7.45 -38.49 -13.84
N ALA A 152 7.42 -39.83 -13.93
CA ALA A 152 6.23 -40.55 -14.40
C ALA A 152 5.01 -40.34 -13.48
N ASN A 153 5.22 -40.28 -12.16
CA ASN A 153 4.13 -40.09 -11.19
C ASN A 153 3.59 -38.65 -11.12
N HIS A 154 4.34 -37.65 -11.59
CA HIS A 154 4.00 -36.21 -11.48
C HIS A 154 3.80 -35.52 -12.84
N GLN A 155 3.62 -36.29 -13.92
CA GLN A 155 3.37 -35.77 -15.27
C GLN A 155 1.87 -35.55 -15.59
N HIS A 156 0.99 -35.57 -14.59
CA HIS A 156 -0.44 -35.26 -14.68
C HIS A 156 -0.80 -34.06 -13.81
#